data_AF-A0A0F9KB15-F1
#
_entry.id   AF-A0A0F9KB15-F1
#
_cell.length_a   1.000
_cell.length_b   1.000
_cell.length_c   1.000
_cell.angle_alpha   90.00
_cell.angle_beta   90.00
_cell.angle_gamma   90.00
#
_symmetry.space_group_name_H-M   'P 1'
#
loop_
_entity.id
_entity.type
_entity.pdbx_description
1 polymer ?
#
loop_
_entity_poly.entity_id
_entity_poly.type
_entity_poly.pdbx_seq_one_letter_code
_entity_poly.pdbx_strand_id
1 'polypeptide(L)'
;MRSNTMRSTHLAAIALSFMLASCQIPGLPTPEVEPPLEPPLEIEKQEELAENKYIDLLESTGRMRRTEKRDILRDGFKEVIAKYPDSSYAHESHYHLMRAYLYNYDIPMEKEAEEVYESYFRKYDDPKIGNALSLEMAKYYYQFQNWNKLASFTVPFMREFVETGKIRDGLFLFYYSEAKYKLKDYGEALRGYVTFSKLYPKNKMGGFIRKRLKEIRHILSKEEAVQ
;
A
#
# COMPACT_ATOMS: atom_id res chain seq x y z
N MET A 1 19.54 39.15 25.89
CA MET A 1 18.15 39.62 26.15
C MET A 1 17.73 40.57 25.04
N ARG A 2 17.00 40.09 24.03
CA ARG A 2 16.26 40.94 23.10
C ARG A 2 14.92 40.27 22.83
N SER A 3 13.89 40.90 23.38
CA SER A 3 12.47 40.61 23.22
C SER A 3 12.05 40.86 21.78
N ASN A 4 11.46 39.87 21.11
CA ASN A 4 10.78 40.09 19.84
C ASN A 4 9.28 40.00 20.06
N THR A 5 8.66 41.13 19.77
CA THR A 5 7.28 41.52 20.01
C THR A 5 6.30 40.84 19.06
N MET A 6 5.21 40.37 19.64
CA MET A 6 3.91 40.07 19.02
C MET A 6 3.50 41.13 17.98
N ARG A 7 2.95 40.67 16.86
CA ARG A 7 2.01 41.45 16.04
C ARG A 7 0.76 40.60 15.80
N SER A 8 -0.28 40.95 16.55
CA SER A 8 -1.68 40.65 16.26
C SER A 8 -2.19 41.66 15.24
N THR A 9 -2.98 41.24 14.24
CA THR A 9 -3.85 42.06 13.34
C THR A 9 -4.14 41.17 12.10
N HIS A 10 -5.33 40.91 11.55
CA HIS A 10 -6.70 41.39 11.71
C HIS A 10 -7.66 40.25 11.30
N LEU A 11 -8.71 40.01 12.08
CA LEU A 11 -9.87 39.22 11.69
C LEU A 11 -10.79 40.11 10.84
N ALA A 12 -10.84 39.84 9.52
CA ALA A 12 -11.87 40.38 8.65
C ALA A 12 -13.04 39.39 8.62
N ALA A 13 -14.06 39.65 9.44
CA ALA A 13 -15.32 38.92 9.41
C ALA A 13 -16.16 39.39 8.21
N ILE A 14 -16.10 38.64 7.11
CA ILE A 14 -17.02 38.81 5.97
C ILE A 14 -18.25 37.95 6.27
N ALA A 15 -19.29 38.59 6.81
CA ALA A 15 -20.61 38.01 6.96
C ALA A 15 -21.29 37.96 5.59
N LEU A 16 -21.05 36.88 4.85
CA LEU A 16 -21.68 36.62 3.56
C LEU A 16 -23.07 36.00 3.81
N SER A 17 -24.10 36.85 3.84
CA SER A 17 -25.50 36.41 3.88
C SER A 17 -25.88 35.79 2.54
N PHE A 18 -25.75 34.48 2.44
CA PHE A 18 -26.28 33.69 1.34
C PHE A 18 -27.81 33.63 1.46
N MET A 19 -28.50 34.44 0.65
CA MET A 19 -29.92 34.29 0.36
C MET A 19 -30.12 32.93 -0.32
N LEU A 20 -30.67 31.96 0.42
CA LEU A 20 -31.13 30.68 -0.11
C LEU A 20 -32.39 30.92 -0.96
N ALA A 21 -32.18 31.28 -2.23
CA ALA A 21 -33.23 31.20 -3.24
C ALA A 21 -33.55 29.71 -3.45
N SER A 22 -34.70 29.28 -2.95
CA SER A 22 -35.28 27.95 -3.14
C SER A 22 -35.72 27.78 -4.60
N CYS A 23 -34.76 27.51 -5.48
CA CYS A 23 -35.04 26.93 -6.78
C CYS A 23 -35.60 25.52 -6.57
N GLN A 24 -36.93 25.38 -6.57
CA GLN A 24 -37.57 24.09 -6.78
C GLN A 24 -37.21 23.63 -8.20
N ILE A 25 -36.24 22.71 -8.30
CA ILE A 25 -35.89 22.04 -9.55
C ILE A 25 -37.02 21.04 -9.84
N PRO A 26 -37.89 21.30 -10.84
CA PRO A 26 -38.96 20.37 -11.19
C PRO A 26 -38.33 19.20 -11.94
N GLY A 27 -38.48 17.99 -11.42
CA GLY A 27 -38.03 16.76 -12.09
C GLY A 27 -36.77 16.11 -11.52
N LEU A 28 -36.44 16.31 -10.24
CA LEU A 28 -35.51 15.39 -9.58
C LEU A 28 -36.10 13.96 -9.67
N PRO A 29 -35.35 12.99 -10.21
CA PRO A 29 -35.78 11.60 -10.22
C PRO A 29 -36.09 11.20 -8.78
N THR A 30 -37.28 10.65 -8.57
CA THR A 30 -37.68 10.06 -7.29
C THR A 30 -36.53 9.17 -6.85
N PRO A 31 -35.93 9.37 -5.65
CA PRO A 31 -34.83 8.56 -5.20
C PRO A 31 -35.25 7.10 -5.34
N GLU A 32 -34.55 6.39 -6.22
CA GLU A 32 -34.77 4.97 -6.47
C GLU A 32 -34.67 4.32 -5.09
N VAL A 33 -35.80 3.78 -4.61
CA VAL A 33 -35.86 3.18 -3.29
C VAL A 33 -34.97 1.95 -3.37
N GLU A 34 -33.74 2.07 -2.88
CA GLU A 34 -32.81 0.96 -2.85
C GLU A 34 -33.52 -0.21 -2.13
N PRO A 35 -33.56 -1.40 -2.75
CA PRO A 35 -34.21 -2.54 -2.14
C PRO A 35 -33.61 -2.78 -0.75
N PRO A 36 -34.41 -3.21 0.24
CA PRO A 36 -33.93 -3.44 1.59
C PRO A 36 -32.74 -4.39 1.56
N LEU A 37 -31.61 -3.94 2.12
CA LEU A 37 -30.38 -4.72 2.21
C LEU A 37 -30.70 -6.04 2.91
N GLU A 38 -30.46 -7.16 2.22
CA GLU A 38 -30.55 -8.48 2.84
C GLU A 38 -29.61 -8.51 4.06
N PRO A 39 -30.03 -9.15 5.18
CA PRO A 39 -29.17 -9.27 6.35
C PRO A 39 -27.87 -9.98 5.95
N PRO A 40 -26.71 -9.53 6.47
CA PRO A 40 -25.44 -10.17 6.17
C PRO A 40 -25.48 -11.65 6.57
N LEU A 41 -24.95 -12.50 5.70
CA LEU A 41 -24.84 -13.94 5.95
C LEU A 41 -24.01 -14.19 7.23
N GLU A 42 -24.37 -15.23 7.98
CA GLU A 42 -23.55 -15.70 9.10
C GLU A 42 -22.12 -16.03 8.63
N ILE A 43 -21.12 -15.71 9.45
CA ILE A 43 -19.70 -15.83 9.09
C ILE A 43 -19.35 -17.25 8.66
N GLU A 44 -19.85 -18.28 9.35
CA GLU A 44 -19.60 -19.69 9.01
C GLU A 44 -20.11 -20.03 7.60
N LYS A 45 -21.29 -19.51 7.23
CA LYS A 45 -21.85 -19.69 5.89
C LYS A 45 -21.09 -18.88 4.84
N GLN A 46 -20.60 -17.69 5.17
CA GLN A 46 -19.70 -16.96 4.27
C GLN A 46 -18.42 -17.75 4.01
N GLU A 47 -17.84 -18.36 5.05
CA GLU A 47 -16.62 -19.17 4.95
C GLU A 47 -16.82 -20.36 4.00
N GLU A 48 -17.87 -21.16 4.22
CA GLU A 48 -18.19 -22.32 3.38
C GLU A 48 -18.42 -21.95 1.91
N LEU A 49 -19.22 -20.90 1.67
CA LEU A 49 -19.53 -20.46 0.30
C LEU A 49 -18.30 -19.85 -0.39
N ALA A 50 -17.48 -19.11 0.35
CA ALA A 50 -16.24 -18.56 -0.16
C ALA A 50 -15.22 -19.64 -0.49
N GLU A 51 -15.05 -20.64 0.38
CA GLU A 51 -14.17 -21.79 0.17
C GLU A 51 -14.53 -22.52 -1.12
N ASN A 52 -15.80 -22.92 -1.26
CA ASN A 52 -16.29 -23.63 -2.44
C ASN A 52 -16.04 -22.83 -3.72
N LYS A 53 -16.33 -21.53 -3.69
CA LYS A 53 -16.10 -20.65 -4.84
C LYS A 53 -14.61 -20.50 -5.16
N TYR A 54 -13.78 -20.38 -4.13
CA TYR A 54 -12.34 -20.22 -4.28
C TYR A 54 -11.68 -21.48 -4.84
N ILE A 55 -12.08 -22.66 -4.36
CA ILE A 55 -11.62 -23.95 -4.89
C ILE A 55 -12.04 -24.11 -6.36
N ASP A 56 -13.32 -23.89 -6.69
CA ASP A 56 -13.82 -23.95 -8.07
C ASP A 56 -13.04 -23.02 -9.01
N LEU A 57 -12.74 -21.80 -8.54
CA LEU A 57 -11.94 -20.84 -9.28
C LEU A 57 -10.51 -21.35 -9.55
N LEU A 58 -9.86 -21.99 -8.57
CA LEU A 58 -8.52 -22.54 -8.74
C LEU A 58 -8.49 -23.80 -9.61
N GLU A 59 -9.48 -24.69 -9.47
CA GLU A 59 -9.58 -25.92 -10.24
C GLU A 59 -9.88 -25.64 -11.73
N SER A 60 -10.88 -24.79 -12.00
CA SER A 60 -11.26 -24.42 -13.36
C SER A 60 -10.11 -23.73 -14.12
N THR A 61 -9.28 -22.96 -13.42
CA THR A 61 -8.16 -22.22 -14.02
C THR A 61 -6.81 -22.94 -13.99
N GLY A 62 -6.72 -24.10 -13.32
CA GLY A 62 -5.46 -24.81 -13.09
C GLY A 62 -4.72 -25.21 -14.37
N ARG A 63 -5.46 -25.53 -15.45
CA ARG A 63 -4.91 -25.99 -16.75
C ARG A 63 -4.92 -24.91 -17.85
N MET A 64 -5.49 -23.75 -17.57
CA MET A 64 -5.60 -22.66 -18.54
C MET A 64 -4.27 -21.94 -18.74
N ARG A 65 -4.07 -21.36 -19.93
CA ARG A 65 -2.93 -20.47 -20.17
C ARG A 65 -3.06 -19.23 -19.30
N ARG A 66 -1.92 -18.61 -18.95
CA ARG A 66 -1.89 -17.43 -18.08
C ARG A 66 -2.81 -16.31 -18.57
N THR A 67 -2.83 -16.03 -19.87
CA THR A 67 -3.67 -14.99 -20.48
C THR A 67 -5.17 -15.32 -20.40
N GLU A 68 -5.53 -16.59 -20.56
CA GLU A 68 -6.92 -17.08 -20.54
C GLU A 68 -7.51 -17.00 -19.13
N LYS A 69 -6.77 -17.44 -18.11
CA LYS A 69 -7.29 -17.43 -16.73
C LYS A 69 -7.25 -16.08 -16.04
N ARG A 70 -6.53 -15.10 -16.57
CA ARG A 70 -6.29 -13.82 -15.89
C ARG A 70 -7.59 -13.11 -15.52
N ASP A 71 -8.48 -12.96 -16.50
CA ASP A 71 -9.72 -12.20 -16.29
C ASP A 71 -10.73 -13.02 -15.47
N ILE A 72 -10.74 -14.35 -15.62
CA ILE A 72 -11.53 -15.28 -14.77
C ILE A 72 -11.10 -15.17 -13.30
N LEU A 73 -9.80 -15.24 -13.02
CA LEU A 73 -9.27 -15.10 -11.66
C LEU A 73 -9.58 -13.72 -11.07
N ARG A 74 -9.38 -12.65 -11.85
CA ARG A 74 -9.69 -11.28 -11.42
C ARG A 74 -11.16 -11.15 -10.99
N ASP A 75 -12.08 -11.60 -11.84
CA ASP A 75 -13.51 -11.44 -11.61
C ASP A 75 -14.00 -12.37 -10.50
N GLY A 76 -13.46 -13.59 -10.43
CA GLY A 76 -13.73 -14.54 -9.35
C GLY A 76 -13.27 -14.04 -7.97
N PHE A 77 -12.06 -13.49 -7.85
CA PHE A 77 -11.60 -12.91 -6.58
C PHE A 77 -12.43 -11.68 -6.18
N LYS A 78 -12.81 -10.82 -7.12
CA LYS A 78 -13.74 -9.70 -6.85
C LYS A 78 -15.08 -10.19 -6.32
N GLU A 79 -15.60 -11.27 -6.89
CA GLU A 79 -16.86 -11.88 -6.43
C GLU A 79 -16.75 -12.39 -4.99
N VAL A 80 -15.67 -13.09 -4.64
CA VAL A 80 -15.43 -13.59 -3.27
C VAL A 80 -15.36 -12.42 -2.27
N ILE A 81 -14.59 -11.37 -2.60
CA ILE A 81 -14.45 -10.18 -1.75
C ILE A 81 -15.81 -9.49 -1.54
N ALA A 82 -16.60 -9.35 -2.59
CA ALA A 82 -17.87 -8.63 -2.55
C ALA A 82 -18.97 -9.40 -1.82
N LYS A 83 -19.08 -10.71 -2.07
CA LYS A 83 -20.18 -11.55 -1.55
C LYS A 83 -19.90 -12.16 -0.18
N TYR A 84 -18.64 -12.43 0.14
CA TYR A 84 -18.26 -13.11 1.38
C TYR A 84 -17.17 -12.34 2.13
N PRO A 85 -17.39 -11.04 2.40
CA PRO A 85 -16.32 -10.18 2.86
C PRO A 85 -15.74 -10.56 4.23
N ASP A 86 -16.47 -11.29 5.07
CA ASP A 86 -16.01 -11.64 6.41
C ASP A 86 -15.32 -13.02 6.45
N SER A 87 -15.19 -13.68 5.28
CA SER A 87 -14.48 -14.95 5.15
C SER A 87 -12.96 -14.78 5.11
N SER A 88 -12.22 -15.79 5.55
CA SER A 88 -10.76 -15.84 5.43
C SER A 88 -10.31 -15.77 3.95
N TYR A 89 -11.11 -16.37 3.06
CA TYR A 89 -10.91 -16.37 1.62
C TYR A 89 -11.06 -14.98 0.98
N ALA A 90 -11.82 -14.06 1.57
CA ALA A 90 -11.83 -12.67 1.11
C ALA A 90 -10.46 -12.01 1.34
N HIS A 91 -9.79 -12.26 2.47
CA HIS A 91 -8.45 -11.72 2.72
C HIS A 91 -7.43 -12.27 1.71
N GLU A 92 -7.43 -13.58 1.46
CA GLU A 92 -6.56 -14.19 0.46
C GLU A 92 -6.87 -13.67 -0.95
N SER A 93 -8.15 -13.49 -1.28
CA SER A 93 -8.59 -12.95 -2.57
C SER A 93 -8.07 -11.53 -2.81
N HIS A 94 -7.98 -10.66 -1.79
CA HIS A 94 -7.34 -9.34 -1.95
C HIS A 94 -5.87 -9.48 -2.34
N TYR A 95 -5.14 -10.38 -1.67
CA TYR A 95 -3.73 -10.64 -1.97
C TYR A 95 -3.55 -11.16 -3.41
N HIS A 96 -4.34 -12.14 -3.81
CA HIS A 96 -4.26 -12.72 -5.15
C HIS A 96 -4.72 -11.74 -6.25
N LEU A 97 -5.77 -10.97 -6.00
CA LEU A 97 -6.27 -9.95 -6.92
C LEU A 97 -5.24 -8.84 -7.14
N MET A 98 -4.65 -8.31 -6.06
CA MET A 98 -3.59 -7.31 -6.14
C MET A 98 -2.40 -7.84 -6.95
N ARG A 99 -1.93 -9.06 -6.67
CA ARG A 99 -0.84 -9.68 -7.43
C ARG A 99 -1.19 -9.93 -8.89
N ALA A 100 -2.45 -10.27 -9.19
CA ALA A 100 -2.91 -10.41 -10.56
C ALA A 100 -2.79 -9.09 -11.31
N TYR A 101 -3.19 -7.97 -10.72
CA TYR A 101 -3.03 -6.64 -11.31
C TYR A 101 -1.57 -6.24 -11.53
N LEU A 102 -0.70 -6.50 -10.55
CA LEU A 102 0.72 -6.12 -10.62
C LEU A 102 1.52 -6.95 -11.63
N TYR A 103 1.17 -8.24 -11.79
CA TYR A 103 2.06 -9.17 -12.50
C TYR A 103 1.42 -9.89 -13.68
N ASN A 104 0.10 -10.09 -13.75
CA ASN A 104 -0.51 -10.94 -14.79
C ASN A 104 -0.93 -10.21 -16.07
N TYR A 105 -0.72 -8.89 -16.15
CA TYR A 105 -0.95 -8.08 -17.34
C TYR A 105 0.37 -7.72 -18.03
N ASP A 106 0.32 -7.48 -19.34
CA ASP A 106 1.50 -7.04 -20.11
C ASP A 106 1.98 -5.67 -19.64
N ILE A 107 1.01 -4.79 -19.33
CA ILE A 107 1.23 -3.53 -18.62
C ILE A 107 0.61 -3.70 -17.23
N PRO A 108 1.40 -3.59 -16.15
CA PRO A 108 0.86 -3.66 -14.80
C PRO A 108 -0.28 -2.68 -14.57
N MET A 109 -1.37 -3.16 -13.96
CA MET A 109 -2.53 -2.36 -13.58
C MET A 109 -2.30 -1.77 -12.19
N GLU A 110 -1.31 -0.86 -12.09
CA GLU A 110 -0.81 -0.32 -10.82
C GLU A 110 -1.91 0.36 -10.00
N LYS A 111 -2.76 1.16 -10.65
CA LYS A 111 -3.83 1.90 -9.97
C LYS A 111 -4.85 0.97 -9.35
N GLU A 112 -5.27 -0.07 -10.07
CA GLU A 112 -6.23 -1.06 -9.58
C GLU A 112 -5.63 -1.89 -8.45
N ALA A 113 -4.32 -2.17 -8.49
CA ALA A 113 -3.63 -2.82 -7.36
C ALA A 113 -3.59 -1.91 -6.11
N GLU A 114 -3.31 -0.61 -6.27
CA GLU A 114 -3.38 0.38 -5.19
C GLU A 114 -4.80 0.47 -4.60
N GLU A 115 -5.84 0.47 -5.44
CA GLU A 115 -7.24 0.48 -4.99
C GLU A 115 -7.58 -0.77 -4.17
N VAL A 116 -7.13 -1.96 -4.60
CA VAL A 116 -7.30 -3.21 -3.82
C VAL A 116 -6.56 -3.12 -2.50
N TYR A 117 -5.32 -2.64 -2.49
CA TYR A 117 -4.51 -2.45 -1.29
C TYR A 117 -5.23 -1.52 -0.29
N GLU A 118 -5.66 -0.34 -0.72
CA GLU A 118 -6.38 0.61 0.13
C GLU A 118 -7.70 0.07 0.64
N SER A 119 -8.46 -0.62 -0.22
CA SER A 119 -9.75 -1.21 0.16
C SER A 119 -9.61 -2.24 1.28
N TYR A 120 -8.50 -3.00 1.29
CA TYR A 120 -8.22 -3.97 2.32
C TYR A 120 -8.05 -3.29 3.69
N PHE A 121 -7.19 -2.28 3.79
CA PHE A 121 -6.93 -1.58 5.06
C PHE A 121 -8.07 -0.68 5.52
N ARG A 122 -9.04 -0.36 4.65
CA ARG A 122 -10.29 0.30 5.09
C ARG A 122 -11.20 -0.63 5.89
N LYS A 123 -11.13 -1.94 5.64
CA LYS A 123 -12.07 -2.91 6.18
C LYS A 123 -11.44 -3.89 7.18
N TYR A 124 -10.20 -4.27 6.96
CA TYR A 124 -9.54 -5.35 7.69
C TYR A 124 -8.33 -4.85 8.47
N ASP A 125 -8.12 -5.43 9.64
CA ASP A 125 -6.94 -5.22 10.50
C ASP A 125 -6.21 -6.54 10.78
N ASP A 126 -6.11 -7.42 9.76
CA ASP A 126 -5.30 -8.64 9.88
C ASP A 126 -3.83 -8.33 9.54
N PRO A 127 -2.91 -8.40 10.54
CA PRO A 127 -1.51 -8.06 10.35
C PRO A 127 -0.76 -9.03 9.42
N LYS A 128 -1.19 -10.30 9.31
CA LYS A 128 -0.47 -11.31 8.53
C LYS A 128 -0.63 -11.03 7.03
N ILE A 129 -1.88 -10.94 6.57
CA ILE A 129 -2.17 -10.65 5.16
C ILE A 129 -1.86 -9.18 4.84
N GLY A 130 -2.13 -8.24 5.74
CA GLY A 130 -1.74 -6.83 5.58
C GLY A 130 -0.23 -6.64 5.38
N ASN A 131 0.60 -7.36 6.12
CA ASN A 131 2.05 -7.32 5.92
C ASN A 131 2.46 -7.91 4.56
N ALA A 132 1.85 -9.03 4.15
CA ALA A 132 2.12 -9.65 2.85
C ALA A 132 1.74 -8.73 1.66
N LEU A 133 0.57 -8.08 1.73
CA LEU A 133 0.13 -7.07 0.77
C LEU A 133 1.14 -5.93 0.68
N SER A 134 1.56 -5.41 1.83
CA SER A 134 2.49 -4.27 1.90
C SER A 134 3.87 -4.61 1.33
N LEU A 135 4.38 -5.83 1.60
CA LEU A 135 5.65 -6.29 1.04
C LEU A 135 5.58 -6.46 -0.48
N GLU A 136 4.48 -6.99 -1.02
CA GLU A 136 4.33 -7.13 -2.47
C GLU A 136 4.23 -5.77 -3.18
N MET A 137 3.55 -4.78 -2.60
CA MET A 137 3.55 -3.40 -3.13
C MET A 137 4.94 -2.77 -3.10
N ALA A 138 5.67 -2.86 -1.98
CA ALA A 138 7.03 -2.34 -1.89
C ALA A 138 7.97 -3.01 -2.90
N LYS A 139 7.87 -4.33 -3.03
CA LYS A 139 8.64 -5.12 -4.00
C LYS A 139 8.33 -4.72 -5.44
N TYR A 140 7.05 -4.50 -5.76
CA TYR A 140 6.64 -4.00 -7.08
C TYR A 140 7.29 -2.64 -7.39
N TYR A 141 7.14 -1.65 -6.50
CA TYR A 141 7.76 -0.33 -6.72
C TYR A 141 9.29 -0.43 -6.85
N TYR A 142 9.94 -1.31 -6.08
CA TYR A 142 11.37 -1.57 -6.20
C TYR A 142 11.74 -2.17 -7.57
N GLN A 143 11.02 -3.19 -8.01
CA GLN A 143 11.28 -3.89 -9.28
C GLN A 143 11.11 -2.96 -10.49
N PHE A 144 10.09 -2.10 -10.46
CA PHE A 144 9.81 -1.12 -11.51
C PHE A 144 10.51 0.24 -11.30
N GLN A 145 11.42 0.31 -10.33
CA GLN A 145 12.24 1.50 -10.06
C GLN A 145 11.44 2.78 -9.78
N ASN A 146 10.23 2.64 -9.22
CA ASN A 146 9.39 3.76 -8.83
C ASN A 146 9.85 4.32 -7.47
N TRP A 147 11.06 4.89 -7.44
CA TRP A 147 11.76 5.26 -6.20
C TRP A 147 11.00 6.27 -5.35
N ASN A 148 10.30 7.22 -5.97
CA ASN A 148 9.48 8.20 -5.26
C ASN A 148 8.30 7.52 -4.54
N LYS A 149 7.53 6.68 -5.24
CA LYS A 149 6.45 5.91 -4.61
C LYS A 149 7.00 5.00 -3.52
N LEU A 150 8.07 4.25 -3.79
CA LEU A 150 8.68 3.36 -2.81
C LEU A 150 9.11 4.10 -1.54
N ALA A 151 9.76 5.25 -1.68
CA ALA A 151 10.17 6.07 -0.55
C ALA A 151 8.94 6.52 0.27
N SER A 152 7.93 7.09 -0.37
CA SER A 152 6.71 7.53 0.33
C SER A 152 5.96 6.37 1.01
N PHE A 153 5.85 5.24 0.33
CA PHE A 153 5.17 4.04 0.79
C PHE A 153 5.86 3.41 2.01
N THR A 154 7.20 3.45 2.06
CA THR A 154 7.96 2.82 3.16
C THR A 154 8.08 3.70 4.41
N VAL A 155 7.76 5.00 4.34
CA VAL A 155 7.87 5.95 5.46
C VAL A 155 7.06 5.55 6.70
N PRO A 156 5.77 5.15 6.61
CA PRO A 156 5.01 4.74 7.78
C PRO A 156 5.65 3.58 8.55
N PHE A 157 6.20 2.58 7.86
CA PHE A 157 6.89 1.45 8.47
C PHE A 157 8.19 1.86 9.16
N MET A 158 8.92 2.83 8.60
CA MET A 158 10.13 3.36 9.23
C MET A 158 9.80 4.20 10.47
N ARG A 159 8.70 4.96 10.43
CA ARG A 159 8.20 5.70 11.59
C ARG A 159 7.85 4.75 12.73
N GLU A 160 7.06 3.72 12.45
CA GLU A 160 6.71 2.69 13.44
C GLU A 160 7.97 2.02 14.02
N PHE A 161 8.97 1.72 13.20
CA PHE A 161 10.23 1.17 13.67
C PHE A 161 10.99 2.13 14.59
N VAL A 162 11.05 3.43 14.28
CA VAL A 162 11.70 4.43 15.13
C VAL A 162 10.96 4.59 16.46
N GLU A 163 9.63 4.59 16.44
CA GLU A 163 8.78 4.76 17.62
C GLU A 163 8.81 3.53 18.54
N THR A 164 8.78 2.33 17.97
CA THR A 164 8.63 1.08 18.73
C THR A 164 9.94 0.31 18.93
N GLY A 165 10.98 0.62 18.16
CA GLY A 165 12.20 -0.17 18.05
C GLY A 165 12.01 -1.53 17.36
N LYS A 166 10.80 -1.84 16.87
CA LYS A 166 10.45 -3.12 16.25
C LYS A 166 10.14 -2.91 14.78
N ILE A 167 10.76 -3.72 13.92
CA ILE A 167 10.53 -3.70 12.49
C ILE A 167 9.64 -4.89 12.12
N ARG A 168 8.55 -4.64 11.40
CA ARG A 168 7.61 -5.69 10.95
C ARG A 168 8.31 -6.72 10.08
N ASP A 169 9.05 -6.25 9.09
CA ASP A 169 9.87 -7.06 8.20
C ASP A 169 11.13 -6.26 7.80
N GLY A 170 12.30 -6.90 7.89
CA GLY A 170 13.58 -6.27 7.54
C GLY A 170 13.63 -5.73 6.11
N LEU A 171 12.85 -6.32 5.19
CA LEU A 171 12.78 -5.88 3.81
C LEU A 171 12.26 -4.45 3.65
N PHE A 172 11.40 -3.95 4.54
CA PHE A 172 10.98 -2.54 4.47
C PHE A 172 12.14 -1.58 4.70
N LEU A 173 13.04 -1.89 5.64
CA LEU A 173 14.24 -1.10 5.88
C LEU A 173 15.20 -1.16 4.69
N PHE A 174 15.33 -2.33 4.06
CA PHE A 174 16.10 -2.48 2.83
C PHE A 174 15.52 -1.62 1.69
N TYR A 175 14.22 -1.73 1.43
CA TYR A 175 13.55 -1.00 0.35
C TYR A 175 13.57 0.50 0.55
N TYR A 176 13.35 0.97 1.79
CA TYR A 176 13.49 2.37 2.16
C TYR A 176 14.91 2.87 1.88
N SER A 177 15.93 2.12 2.30
CA SER A 177 17.34 2.48 2.10
C SER A 177 17.71 2.55 0.61
N GLU A 178 17.26 1.59 -0.21
CA GLU A 178 17.49 1.62 -1.66
C GLU A 178 16.76 2.79 -2.32
N ALA A 179 15.51 3.08 -1.93
CA ALA A 179 14.79 4.24 -2.45
C ALA A 179 15.55 5.55 -2.15
N LYS A 180 16.01 5.72 -0.90
CA LYS A 180 16.81 6.88 -0.49
C LYS A 180 18.14 7.00 -1.23
N TYR A 181 18.84 5.88 -1.42
CA TYR A 181 20.07 5.85 -2.22
C TYR A 181 19.81 6.31 -3.66
N LYS A 182 18.74 5.82 -4.28
CA LYS A 182 18.37 6.15 -5.67
C LYS A 182 17.92 7.60 -5.83
N LEU A 183 17.32 8.17 -4.79
CA LEU A 183 16.94 9.57 -4.70
C LEU A 183 18.08 10.49 -4.23
N LYS A 184 19.31 9.97 -4.13
CA LYS A 184 20.53 10.70 -3.72
C LYS A 184 20.48 11.28 -2.29
N ASP A 185 19.57 10.80 -1.46
CA ASP A 185 19.58 11.05 -0.02
C ASP A 185 20.56 10.06 0.64
N TYR A 186 21.84 10.26 0.35
CA TYR A 186 22.92 9.34 0.72
C TYR A 186 23.10 9.24 2.25
N GLY A 187 22.82 10.32 2.97
CA GLY A 187 22.85 10.34 4.44
C GLY A 187 21.81 9.40 5.05
N GLU A 188 20.56 9.47 4.57
CA GLU A 188 19.50 8.58 5.05
C GLU A 188 19.71 7.14 4.59
N ALA A 189 20.13 6.94 3.34
CA ALA A 189 20.48 5.61 2.83
C ALA A 189 21.57 4.95 3.67
N LEU A 190 22.63 5.70 4.03
CA LEU A 190 23.72 5.21 4.89
C LEU A 190 23.18 4.73 6.24
N ARG A 191 22.34 5.53 6.90
CA ARG A 191 21.71 5.17 8.17
C ARG A 191 20.91 3.88 8.03
N GLY A 192 20.07 3.78 7.01
CA GLY A 192 19.23 2.61 6.76
C GLY A 192 20.04 1.31 6.55
N TYR A 193 21.07 1.33 5.70
CA TYR A 193 21.91 0.15 5.46
C TYR A 193 22.76 -0.25 6.67
N VAL A 194 23.28 0.72 7.44
CA VAL A 194 24.02 0.43 8.66
C VAL A 194 23.09 -0.26 9.67
N THR A 195 21.88 0.27 9.84
CA THR A 195 20.87 -0.34 10.71
C THR A 195 20.50 -1.74 10.25
N PHE A 196 20.24 -1.94 8.95
CA PHE A 196 19.93 -3.26 8.39
C PHE A 196 21.07 -4.25 8.66
N SER A 197 22.33 -3.85 8.45
CA SER A 197 23.50 -4.72 8.66
C SER A 197 23.66 -5.14 10.12
N LYS A 198 23.31 -4.25 11.06
CA LYS A 198 23.34 -4.53 12.49
C LYS A 198 22.23 -5.49 12.91
N LEU A 199 21.01 -5.29 12.41
CA LEU A 199 19.84 -6.10 12.76
C LEU A 199 19.88 -7.49 12.08
N TYR A 200 20.42 -7.59 10.86
CA TYR A 200 20.40 -8.81 10.07
C TYR A 200 21.80 -9.21 9.55
N PRO A 201 22.77 -9.48 10.44
CA PRO A 201 24.17 -9.70 10.06
C PRO A 201 24.39 -10.94 9.18
N LYS A 202 23.49 -11.93 9.25
CA LYS A 202 23.55 -13.19 8.48
C LYS A 202 22.65 -13.18 7.23
N ASN A 203 22.11 -12.03 6.82
CA ASN A 203 21.23 -11.95 5.65
C ASN A 203 22.01 -12.19 4.34
N LYS A 204 21.39 -12.90 3.38
CA LYS A 204 21.96 -13.20 2.06
C LYS A 204 22.35 -11.94 1.26
N MET A 205 21.70 -10.80 1.53
CA MET A 205 21.99 -9.49 0.93
C MET A 205 23.21 -8.78 1.55
N GLY A 206 23.88 -9.36 2.57
CA GLY A 206 24.98 -8.70 3.26
C GLY A 206 26.13 -8.27 2.36
N GLY A 207 26.44 -9.04 1.31
CA GLY A 207 27.45 -8.67 0.31
C GLY A 207 27.07 -7.41 -0.48
N PHE A 208 25.82 -7.36 -0.95
CA PHE A 208 25.25 -6.21 -1.65
C PHE A 208 25.25 -4.95 -0.78
N ILE A 209 24.83 -5.08 0.48
CA ILE A 209 24.78 -3.95 1.42
C ILE A 209 26.17 -3.40 1.72
N ARG A 210 27.17 -4.26 1.93
CA ARG A 210 28.57 -3.80 2.12
C ARG A 210 29.09 -3.02 0.92
N LYS A 211 28.78 -3.46 -0.30
CA LYS A 211 29.12 -2.74 -1.53
C LYS A 211 28.46 -1.36 -1.54
N ARG A 212 27.16 -1.28 -1.26
CA ARG A 212 26.41 -0.03 -1.23
C ARG A 212 26.93 0.95 -0.17
N LEU A 213 27.26 0.46 1.03
CA LEU A 213 27.87 1.25 2.09
C LEU A 213 29.21 1.85 1.67
N LYS A 214 30.04 1.11 0.93
CA LYS A 214 31.32 1.61 0.40
C LYS A 214 31.08 2.71 -0.64
N GLU A 215 30.13 2.50 -1.56
CA GLU A 215 29.75 3.50 -2.57
C GLU A 215 29.29 4.80 -1.93
N ILE A 216 28.37 4.73 -0.96
CA ILE A 216 27.83 5.91 -0.27
C ILE A 216 28.92 6.69 0.46
N ARG A 217 29.79 6.00 1.22
CA ARG A 217 30.89 6.67 1.96
C ARG A 217 31.85 7.40 1.02
N HIS A 218 32.16 6.80 -0.13
CA HIS A 218 33.01 7.43 -1.13
C HIS A 218 32.36 8.68 -1.74
N ILE A 219 31.06 8.64 -2.01
CA ILE A 219 30.31 9.81 -2.51
C ILE A 219 30.35 10.94 -1.47
N LEU A 220 29.97 10.65 -0.23
CA LEU A 220 29.93 11.65 0.84
C LEU A 220 31.31 12.27 1.12
N SER A 221 32.38 11.46 1.14
CA SER A 221 33.74 11.99 1.35
C SER A 221 34.20 12.95 0.24
N LYS A 222 33.66 12.79 -0.98
CA LYS A 222 33.96 13.70 -2.08
C LYS A 222 33.16 14.99 -1.99
N GLU A 223 31.90 14.91 -1.56
CA GLU A 223 31.05 16.09 -1.37
C GLU A 223 31.59 16.98 -0.24
N GLU A 224 32.10 16.39 0.84
CA GLU A 224 32.76 17.12 1.94
C GLU A 224 34.05 17.83 1.50
N ALA A 225 34.82 17.25 0.58
CA ALA A 225 36.07 17.83 0.09
C ALA A 225 35.88 19.03 -0.87
N VAL A 226 34.66 19.25 -1.36
CA VAL A 226 34.31 20.34 -2.29
C VAL A 226 33.76 21.56 -1.54
N GLN A 227 33.36 21.39 -0.28
CA GLN A 227 32.85 22.46 0.59
C GLN A 227 33.98 23.18 1.32
#